data_AF-A0AA41X0Y0-F1
#
_entry.id   AF-A0AA41X0Y0-F1
#
_cell.length_a   1.000
_cell.length_b   1.000
_cell.length_c   1.000
_cell.angle_alpha   90.00
_cell.angle_beta   90.00
_cell.angle_gamma   90.00
#
_symmetry.space_group_name_H-M   'P 1'
#
loop_
_entity.id
_entity.type
_entity.pdbx_description
1 polymer ?
#
loop_
_entity_poly.entity_id
_entity_poly.type
_entity_poly.pdbx_seq_one_letter_code
_entity_poly.pdbx_strand_id
1 'polypeptide(L)'
;VAALVCTLIFARPAMGLMAGGGWQEPQGFDLPAAFAKRKKPGRREYLRARVRNGQVEVFKSEGSGRISGLSWAEGLVELGDGAAEI
;
A
#
# COMPACT_ATOMS: atom_id res chain seq x y z
N VAL A 1 5.44 -5.29 -9.26
CA VAL A 1 4.60 -4.71 -8.18
C VAL A 1 4.89 -5.35 -6.83
N ALA A 2 4.69 -6.66 -6.65
CA ALA A 2 4.87 -7.33 -5.35
C ALA A 2 6.26 -7.13 -4.72
N ALA A 3 7.33 -7.22 -5.53
CA ALA A 3 8.69 -6.98 -5.06
C ALA A 3 8.86 -5.59 -4.44
N LEU A 4 8.37 -4.52 -5.09
CA LEU A 4 8.47 -3.16 -4.55
C LEU A 4 7.72 -3.02 -3.23
N VAL A 5 6.47 -3.52 -3.16
CA VAL A 5 5.68 -3.48 -1.91
C VAL A 5 6.41 -4.23 -0.80
N CYS A 6 6.93 -5.43 -1.08
CA CYS A 6 7.71 -6.22 -0.13
C CYS A 6 8.96 -5.46 0.34
N THR A 7 9.67 -4.81 -0.59
CA THR A 7 10.84 -4.00 -0.26
C THR A 7 10.48 -2.84 0.66
N LEU A 8 9.39 -2.13 0.41
CA LEU A 8 8.98 -0.97 1.21
C LEU A 8 8.52 -1.38 2.62
N ILE A 9 7.72 -2.45 2.73
CA ILE A 9 7.11 -2.87 3.98
C ILE A 9 8.07 -3.69 4.86
N PHE A 10 8.95 -4.51 4.27
CA PHE A 10 9.78 -5.44 5.01
C PHE A 10 11.28 -5.21 4.81
N ALA A 11 11.75 -5.15 3.57
CA ALA A 11 13.20 -5.14 3.33
C ALA A 11 13.85 -3.84 3.79
N ARG A 12 13.25 -2.68 3.51
CA ARG A 12 13.75 -1.37 3.94
C ARG A 12 13.87 -1.27 5.46
N PRO A 13 12.84 -1.55 6.28
CA PRO A 13 13.00 -1.51 7.73
C PRO A 13 13.99 -2.55 8.24
N ALA A 14 14.03 -3.76 7.67
CA ALA A 14 15.01 -4.78 8.04
C ALA A 14 16.46 -4.35 7.73
N MET A 15 16.71 -3.76 6.56
CA MET A 15 18.02 -3.22 6.20
C MET A 15 18.43 -2.05 7.11
N GLY A 16 17.49 -1.17 7.47
CA GLY A 16 17.73 -0.08 8.43
C GLY A 16 18.15 -0.61 9.80
N LEU A 17 17.48 -1.66 10.29
CA LEU A 17 17.85 -2.35 11.52
C LEU A 17 19.25 -2.97 11.44
N MET A 18 19.56 -3.67 10.35
CA MET A 18 20.88 -4.28 10.13
C MET A 18 22.01 -3.26 10.01
N ALA A 19 21.71 -2.05 9.52
CA ALA A 19 22.68 -0.96 9.41
C ALA A 19 22.96 -0.25 10.75
N GLY A 20 22.43 -0.75 11.87
CA GLY A 20 22.58 -0.15 13.20
C GLY A 20 21.56 0.94 13.51
N GLY A 21 20.55 1.12 12.66
CA GLY A 21 19.36 1.91 12.99
C GLY A 21 18.36 1.12 13.84
N GLY A 22 17.19 1.72 14.09
CA GLY A 22 16.04 1.03 14.68
C GLY A 22 15.08 0.52 13.60
N TRP A 23 14.16 -0.37 13.99
CA TRP A 23 13.03 -0.73 13.14
C TRP A 23 12.18 0.53 12.84
N GLN A 24 12.02 0.86 11.56
CA GLN A 24 11.26 2.03 11.12
C GLN A 24 9.89 1.59 10.62
N GLU A 25 8.84 1.90 11.37
CA GLU A 25 7.48 1.67 10.91
C GLU A 25 7.10 2.69 9.83
N PRO A 26 6.57 2.27 8.67
CA PRO A 26 6.09 3.20 7.66
C PRO A 26 4.99 4.11 8.23
N GLN A 27 5.13 5.42 8.06
CA GLN A 27 4.10 6.37 8.49
C GLN A 27 2.85 6.25 7.63
N GLY A 28 1.71 5.99 8.26
CA GLY A 28 0.38 5.96 7.64
C GLY A 28 -0.47 7.17 8.04
N PHE A 29 -1.49 7.45 7.23
CA PHE A 29 -2.50 8.48 7.50
C PHE A 29 -3.88 7.95 7.10
N ASP A 30 -4.89 8.23 7.92
CA ASP A 30 -6.29 7.96 7.57
C ASP A 30 -6.82 9.10 6.71
N LEU A 31 -7.34 8.76 5.54
CA LEU A 31 -7.89 9.71 4.57
C LEU A 31 -9.18 9.16 3.96
N PRO A 32 -10.15 10.03 3.60
CA PRO A 32 -11.37 9.59 2.94
C PRO A 32 -11.08 8.84 1.64
N ALA A 33 -11.76 7.71 1.44
CA ALA A 33 -11.66 6.93 0.21
C ALA A 33 -12.49 7.56 -0.91
N ALA A 34 -11.88 7.79 -2.08
CA ALA A 34 -12.56 8.14 -3.33
C ALA A 34 -12.74 6.91 -4.24
N PHE A 35 -12.89 5.73 -3.63
CA PHE A 35 -13.08 4.45 -4.31
C PHE A 35 -13.99 3.55 -3.47
N ALA A 36 -14.64 2.60 -4.14
CA ALA A 36 -15.42 1.56 -3.47
C ALA A 36 -14.74 0.20 -3.66
N LYS A 37 -14.68 -0.62 -2.60
CA LYS A 37 -14.13 -1.99 -2.69
C LYS A 37 -14.71 -2.90 -1.62
N ARG A 38 -15.24 -4.05 -2.06
CA ARG A 38 -15.53 -5.19 -1.18
C ARG A 38 -14.29 -6.07 -1.07
N LYS A 39 -13.69 -6.10 0.12
CA LYS A 39 -12.50 -6.90 0.41
C LYS A 39 -12.87 -8.22 1.07
N LYS A 40 -12.27 -9.31 0.56
CA LYS A 40 -12.34 -10.64 1.17
C LYS A 40 -11.32 -10.76 2.32
N PRO A 41 -11.62 -11.57 3.35
CA PRO A 41 -10.68 -11.86 4.43
C PRO A 41 -9.54 -12.78 3.95
N GLY A 42 -8.51 -12.92 4.78
CA GLY A 42 -7.46 -13.94 4.65
C GLY A 42 -6.13 -13.45 4.06
N ARG A 43 -6.05 -12.17 3.70
CA ARG A 43 -4.78 -11.52 3.36
C ARG A 43 -4.84 -10.01 3.54
N ARG A 44 -3.73 -9.41 3.90
CA ARG A 44 -3.48 -7.98 3.77
C ARG A 44 -3.38 -7.59 2.28
N GLU A 45 -4.00 -6.47 1.91
CA GLU A 45 -3.92 -5.95 0.54
C GLU A 45 -3.25 -4.58 0.55
N TYR A 46 -2.25 -4.41 -0.32
CA TYR A 46 -1.59 -3.12 -0.55
C TYR A 46 -1.98 -2.61 -1.95
N LEU A 47 -2.89 -1.63 -1.97
CA LEU A 47 -3.37 -1.02 -3.21
C LEU A 47 -2.48 0.15 -3.58
N ARG A 48 -2.23 0.32 -4.88
CA ARG A 48 -1.49 1.47 -5.39
C ARG A 48 -2.42 2.67 -5.37
N ALA A 49 -1.99 3.75 -4.74
CA ALA A 49 -2.85 4.88 -4.46
C ALA A 49 -2.14 6.22 -4.63
N ARG A 50 -2.92 7.28 -4.73
CA ARG A 50 -2.46 8.67 -4.68
C ARG A 50 -3.51 9.52 -4.00
N VAL A 51 -3.12 10.69 -3.50
CA VAL A 51 -4.03 11.60 -2.81
C VAL A 51 -4.43 12.73 -3.76
N ARG A 52 -5.72 12.95 -3.96
CA ARG A 52 -6.25 14.06 -4.76
C ARG A 52 -7.37 14.73 -3.99
N ASN A 53 -7.30 16.05 -3.87
CA ASN A 53 -8.29 16.86 -3.15
C ASN A 53 -8.59 16.34 -1.74
N GLY A 54 -7.55 15.87 -1.02
CA GLY A 54 -7.68 15.31 0.32
C GLY A 54 -8.29 13.90 0.40
N GLN A 55 -8.53 13.24 -0.74
CA GLN A 55 -9.11 11.90 -0.80
C GLN A 55 -8.17 10.93 -1.51
N VAL A 56 -8.33 9.64 -1.22
CA VAL A 56 -7.48 8.58 -1.77
C VAL A 56 -8.10 7.97 -3.02
N GLU A 57 -7.38 8.01 -4.14
CA GLU A 57 -7.73 7.30 -5.37
C GLU A 57 -6.87 6.03 -5.49
N VAL A 58 -7.47 4.91 -5.90
CA VAL A 58 -6.74 3.66 -6.17
C VAL A 58 -6.59 3.38 -7.67
N PHE A 59 -5.47 2.78 -8.04
CA PHE A 59 -5.23 2.37 -9.42
C PHE A 59 -6.18 1.22 -9.81
N LYS A 60 -7.04 1.45 -10.81
CA LYS A 60 -8.14 0.54 -11.19
C LYS A 60 -7.72 -0.91 -11.46
N SER A 61 -6.55 -1.13 -12.05
CA SER A 61 -6.07 -2.48 -12.38
C SER A 61 -5.24 -3.05 -11.25
N GLU A 62 -5.73 -4.04 -10.53
CA GLU A 62 -5.02 -4.64 -9.39
C GLU A 62 -3.88 -5.59 -9.78
N GLY A 63 -3.89 -6.09 -11.02
CA GLY A 63 -2.89 -7.04 -11.55
C GLY A 63 -1.44 -6.55 -11.39
N SER A 64 -0.57 -7.43 -10.90
CA SER A 64 0.81 -7.12 -10.53
C SER A 64 1.80 -7.06 -11.71
N GLY A 65 1.38 -7.49 -12.90
CA GLY A 65 2.18 -7.54 -14.12
C GLY A 65 2.32 -6.21 -14.88
N ARG A 66 1.55 -5.18 -14.50
CA ARG A 66 1.64 -3.84 -15.10
C ARG A 66 2.35 -2.88 -14.14
N ILE A 67 3.60 -2.56 -14.47
CA ILE A 67 4.45 -1.63 -13.69
C ILE A 67 3.90 -0.19 -13.74
N SER A 68 3.05 0.13 -14.72
CA SER A 68 2.39 1.45 -14.84
C SER A 68 1.66 1.88 -13.57
N GLY A 69 1.09 0.94 -12.81
CA GLY A 69 0.45 1.25 -11.53
C GLY A 69 1.42 1.74 -10.46
N LEU A 70 2.72 1.40 -10.55
CA LEU A 70 3.74 1.92 -9.64
C LEU A 70 4.13 3.35 -9.98
N SER A 71 4.32 3.67 -11.26
CA SER A 71 4.65 5.04 -11.68
C SER A 71 3.50 6.02 -11.47
N TRP A 72 2.26 5.53 -11.48
CA TRP A 72 1.07 6.33 -11.23
C TRP A 72 0.86 6.62 -9.73
N ALA A 73 1.36 5.76 -8.85
CA ALA A 73 1.10 5.81 -7.42
C ALA A 73 2.05 6.77 -6.70
N GLU A 74 1.52 7.46 -5.70
CA GLU A 74 2.28 8.30 -4.77
C GLU A 74 2.40 7.61 -3.39
N GLY A 75 1.66 6.53 -3.18
CA GLY A 75 1.67 5.76 -1.95
C GLY A 75 0.92 4.44 -2.06
N LEU A 76 0.69 3.83 -0.91
CA LEU A 76 -0.05 2.58 -0.77
C LEU A 76 -1.23 2.79 0.17
N VAL A 77 -2.37 2.19 -0.16
CA VAL A 77 -3.45 1.94 0.80
C VAL A 77 -3.25 0.54 1.36
N GLU A 78 -3.23 0.45 2.67
CA GLU A 78 -3.16 -0.81 3.40
C GLU A 78 -4.56 -1.20 3.86
N LEU A 79 -5.02 -2.38 3.42
CA LEU A 79 -6.25 -2.99 3.93
C LEU A 79 -5.85 -4.23 4.74
N GLY A 80 -6.24 -4.27 6.01
CA GLY A 80 -5.85 -5.33 6.97
C GLY A 80 -6.36 -6.74 6.61
N ASP A 81 -6.16 -7.73 7.46
CA ASP A 81 -6.43 -9.14 7.11
C ASP A 81 -7.92 -9.52 7.07
N GLY A 82 -8.77 -8.70 7.69
CA GLY A 82 -10.22 -8.90 7.76
C GLY A 82 -10.97 -8.64 6.46
N ALA A 83 -12.26 -8.98 6.48
CA ALA A 83 -13.20 -8.49 5.47
C ALA A 83 -13.47 -7.00 5.70
N ALA A 84 -13.64 -6.23 4.62
CA ALA A 84 -13.94 -4.81 4.72
C ALA A 84 -14.82 -4.36 3.55
N GLU A 85 -15.62 -3.33 3.79
CA GLU A 85 -16.36 -2.59 2.78
C GLU A 85 -15.89 -1.14 2.88
N ILE A 86 -15.20 -0.71 1.82
CA ILE A 86 -14.68 0.65 1.65
C ILE A 86 -15.59 1.37 0.67
#